data_AF-A0A929GYU5-F1
#
_entry.id   AF-A0A929GYU5-F1
#
_cell.length_a   1.000
_cell.length_b   1.000
_cell.length_c   1.000
_cell.angle_alpha   90.00
_cell.angle_beta   90.00
_cell.angle_gamma   90.00
#
_symmetry.space_group_name_H-M   'P 1'
#
loop_
_entity.id
_entity.type
_entity.pdbx_description
1 polymer ?
#
loop_
_entity_poly.entity_id
_entity_poly.type
_entity_poly.pdbx_seq_one_letter_code
_entity_poly.pdbx_strand_id
1 'polypeptide(L)' 'MKREHGSSAGLWLNRYRRDLLVLFLLSLAVRLVTAALTCRPGYMDPAYYAAGAVRLAEGGGLTEPFLWNYLDDPAG' A
#
# COMPACT_ATOMS: atom_id res chain seq x y z
N MET A 1 35.18 39.41 -7.58
CA MET A 1 35.10 38.18 -6.75
C MET A 1 33.66 37.66 -6.81
N LYS A 2 33.38 36.74 -7.74
CA LYS A 2 32.01 36.25 -8.06
C LYS A 2 31.85 34.87 -7.43
N ARG A 3 30.98 34.72 -6.43
CA ARG A 3 30.68 33.41 -5.82
C ARG A 3 29.40 32.88 -6.43
N GLU A 4 29.50 31.73 -7.10
CA GLU A 4 28.34 31.00 -7.60
C GLU A 4 27.73 30.21 -6.45
N HIS A 5 26.46 30.46 -6.15
CA HIS A 5 25.63 29.68 -5.23
C HIS A 5 24.33 29.40 -5.97
N GLY A 6 24.11 28.16 -6.40
CA GLY A 6 22.83 27.81 -7.00
C GLY A 6 22.84 26.51 -7.80
N SER A 7 23.14 25.36 -7.19
CA SER A 7 22.66 24.07 -7.74
C SER A 7 22.79 22.89 -6.75
N SER A 8 22.49 23.08 -5.47
CA SER A 8 22.60 21.98 -4.49
C SER A 8 21.24 21.35 -4.19
N ALA A 9 20.15 22.14 -4.16
CA ALA A 9 18.82 21.68 -3.75
C ALA A 9 18.21 20.62 -4.70
N GLY A 10 18.40 20.75 -6.02
CA GLY A 10 17.86 19.81 -7.00
C GLY A 10 18.46 18.40 -6.90
N LEU A 11 19.73 18.29 -6.49
CA LEU A 11 20.43 17.02 -6.30
C LEU A 11 19.87 16.23 -5.10
N TRP A 12 19.55 16.93 -3.99
CA TRP A 12 18.93 16.33 -2.80
C TRP A 12 17.50 15.85 -3.06
N LEU A 13 16.67 16.66 -3.73
CA LEU A 13 15.30 16.25 -4.09
C LEU A 13 15.30 15.03 -5.02
N ASN A 14 16.22 14.98 -6.00
CA ASN A 14 16.30 13.86 -6.93
C ASN A 14 16.77 12.57 -6.23
N ARG A 15 17.73 12.67 -5.31
CA ARG A 15 18.15 11.53 -4.49
C ARG A 15 17.00 11.03 -3.62
N TYR A 16 16.33 11.94 -2.90
CA TYR A 16 15.18 11.61 -2.07
C TYR A 16 14.04 10.94 -2.84
N ARG A 17 13.69 11.44 -4.03
CA ARG A 17 12.68 10.82 -4.90
C ARG A 17 13.09 9.43 -5.36
N ARG A 18 14.36 9.22 -5.71
CA ARG A 18 14.88 7.89 -6.07
C ARG A 18 14.81 6.94 -4.88
N ASP A 19 15.17 7.39 -3.70
CA ASP A 19 15.12 6.58 -2.48
C ASP A 19 13.67 6.18 -2.16
N LEU A 20 12.71 7.11 -2.26
CA LEU A 20 11.29 6.82 -2.12
C LEU A 20 10.78 5.82 -3.17
N LEU A 21 11.19 5.96 -4.44
CA LEU A 21 10.81 5.01 -5.49
C LEU A 21 11.38 3.62 -5.23
N VAL A 22 12.64 3.53 -4.79
CA VAL A 22 13.27 2.25 -4.42
C VAL A 22 12.53 1.61 -3.25
N LEU A 23 12.23 2.38 -2.20
CA LEU A 23 11.49 1.89 -1.03
C LEU A 23 10.08 1.43 -1.41
N PHE A 24 9.39 2.18 -2.29
CA PHE A 24 8.07 1.81 -2.79
C PHE A 24 8.13 0.49 -3.57
N LEU A 25 9.03 0.38 -4.55
CA LEU A 25 9.17 -0.82 -5.38
C LEU A 25 9.59 -2.04 -4.55
N LEU A 26 10.52 -1.87 -3.59
CA LEU A 26 10.92 -2.93 -2.68
C LEU A 26 9.74 -3.41 -1.83
N SER A 27 8.98 -2.47 -1.24
CA SER A 27 7.80 -2.80 -0.43
C SER A 27 6.72 -3.50 -1.26
N LEU A 28 6.50 -3.04 -2.50
CA LEU A 28 5.56 -3.66 -3.42
C LEU A 28 5.98 -5.08 -3.78
N ALA A 29 7.26 -5.30 -4.10
CA ALA A 29 7.80 -6.62 -4.42
C ALA A 29 7.62 -7.60 -3.26
N VAL A 30 7.98 -7.20 -2.03
CA VAL A 30 7.79 -8.02 -0.83
C VAL A 30 6.31 -8.37 -0.64
N ARG A 31 5.40 -7.40 -0.77
CA ARG A 31 3.95 -7.64 -0.64
C ARG A 31 3.41 -8.61 -1.69
N LEU A 32 3.85 -8.50 -2.94
CA LEU A 32 3.44 -9.40 -4.01
C LEU A 32 3.93 -10.83 -3.78
N VAL A 33 5.18 -10.98 -3.31
CA VAL A 33 5.72 -12.30 -2.94
C VAL A 33 4.91 -12.91 -1.80
N THR A 34 4.64 -12.17 -0.73
CA THR A 34 3.81 -12.64 0.39
C THR A 34 2.41 -13.01 -0.07
N ALA A 35 1.79 -12.18 -0.92
CA ALA A 35 0.46 -12.47 -1.49
C ALA A 35 0.46 -13.76 -2.33
N ALA A 36 1.49 -14.00 -3.14
CA ALA A 36 1.62 -15.21 -3.94
C ALA A 36 1.79 -16.48 -3.09
N LEU A 37 2.45 -16.37 -1.92
CA LEU A 37 2.60 -17.48 -0.97
C LEU A 37 1.35 -17.71 -0.11
N THR A 38 0.43 -16.75 -0.04
CA THR A 38 -0.76 -16.82 0.82
C THR A 38 -1.93 -17.39 0.04
N CYS A 39 -2.22 -18.69 0.17
CA CYS A 39 -3.31 -19.34 -0.57
C CYS A 39 -4.71 -19.01 -0.02
N ARG A 40 -4.85 -18.68 1.27
CA ARG A 40 -6.14 -18.38 1.89
C ARG A 40 -5.98 -17.29 2.96
N PRO A 41 -6.82 -16.25 2.96
CA PRO A 41 -6.85 -15.29 4.05
C PRO A 41 -7.39 -15.97 5.31
N GLY A 42 -6.51 -16.28 6.26
CA GLY A 42 -6.86 -17.01 7.49
C GLY A 42 -7.41 -16.14 8.63
N TYR A 43 -7.50 -14.82 8.43
CA TYR A 43 -7.97 -13.86 9.43
C TYR A 43 -8.75 -12.73 8.76
N MET A 44 -9.44 -11.92 9.56
CA MET A 44 -10.32 -10.84 9.08
C MET A 44 -9.59 -9.83 8.20
N ASP A 45 -8.45 -9.31 8.63
CA ASP A 45 -7.75 -8.24 7.90
C ASP A 45 -7.25 -8.71 6.52
N PRO A 46 -6.56 -9.88 6.40
CA PRO A 46 -6.19 -10.42 5.08
C PRO A 46 -7.40 -10.66 4.17
N ALA A 47 -8.53 -11.13 4.72
CA ALA A 47 -9.74 -11.37 3.94
C ALA A 47 -10.34 -10.06 3.42
N TYR A 48 -10.37 -9.04 4.28
CA TYR A 48 -10.84 -7.69 3.96
C TYR A 48 -10.03 -7.10 2.79
N TYR A 49 -8.70 -7.13 2.88
CA TYR A 49 -7.84 -6.61 1.80
C TYR A 49 -7.95 -7.43 0.51
N ALA A 50 -8.06 -8.75 0.60
CA ALA A 50 -8.22 -9.61 -0.57
C ALA A 50 -9.54 -9.33 -1.30
N ALA A 51 -10.64 -9.16 -0.56
CA ALA A 51 -11.95 -8.86 -1.14
C ALA A 51 -11.97 -7.50 -1.85
N GLY A 52 -11.35 -6.48 -1.25
CA GLY A 52 -11.17 -5.18 -1.91
C GLY A 52 -10.34 -5.28 -3.20
N ALA A 53 -9.26 -6.07 -3.19
CA ALA A 53 -8.42 -6.27 -4.37
C ALA A 53 -9.16 -6.98 -5.52
N VAL A 54 -9.94 -8.03 -5.20
CA VAL A 54 -10.79 -8.73 -6.18
C VAL A 54 -11.82 -7.77 -6.78
N ARG A 55 -12.51 -7.00 -5.94
CA ARG A 55 -13.52 -6.04 -6.41
C ARG A 55 -12.93 -4.96 -7.32
N LEU A 56 -11.74 -4.46 -7.00
CA LEU A 56 -11.02 -3.52 -7.86
C LEU A 56 -10.67 -4.15 -9.20
N ALA A 57 -10.19 -5.41 -9.21
CA ALA A 57 -9.87 -6.15 -10.43
C ALA A 57 -11.10 -6.43 -11.31
N GLU A 58 -12.28 -6.62 -10.68
CA GLU A 58 -13.57 -6.81 -11.36
C GLU A 58 -14.21 -5.49 -11.86
N GLY A 59 -13.58 -4.34 -11.61
CA GLY A 59 -14.09 -3.04 -12.05
C GLY A 59 -15.09 -2.39 -11.09
N GLY A 60 -15.25 -2.91 -9.87
CA GLY A 60 -16.09 -2.32 -8.82
C GLY A 60 -15.53 -1.01 -8.23
N GLY A 61 -14.34 -0.60 -8.66
CA GLY A 61 -13.68 0.64 -8.22
C GLY A 61 -13.24 0.61 -6.76
N LEU A 62 -12.92 1.78 -6.21
CA LEU A 62 -12.51 1.96 -4.81
C LEU A 62 -13.74 2.08 -3.90
N THR A 63 -14.65 1.14 -4.01
CA THR A 63 -15.87 1.11 -3.20
C THR A 63 -15.76 0.00 -2.17
N GLU A 64 -16.18 0.28 -0.94
CA GLU A 64 -16.14 -0.68 0.17
C GLU A 64 -17.53 -1.26 0.40
N PRO A 65 -17.75 -2.58 0.22
CA PRO A 65 -19.06 -3.19 0.45
C PRO A 65 -19.24 -3.66 1.90
N PHE A 66 -18.18 -3.59 2.71
CA PHE A 66 -18.18 -4.07 4.09
C PHE A 66 -18.42 -2.90 5.05
N LEU A 67 -19.35 -3.10 5.99
CA LEU A 67 -19.49 -2.25 7.17
C LEU A 67 -18.81 -2.94 8.33
N TRP A 68 -17.81 -2.29 8.93
CA TRP A 68 -17.16 -2.81 10.13
C TRP A 68 -18.16 -2.78 11.28
N ASN A 69 -18.51 -3.94 11.81
CA ASN A 69 -19.41 -4.05 12.95
C ASN A 69 -18.75 -4.96 13.99
N TYR A 70 -18.81 -4.57 15.26
CA TYR A 70 -18.45 -5.46 16.34
C TYR A 70 -19.58 -6.48 16.48
N LEU A 71 -19.30 -7.73 16.11
CA LEU A 71 -20.11 -8.85 16.55
C LEU A 71 -19.85 -9.05 18.05
N ASP A 72 -20.31 -8.12 18.88
CA ASP A 72 -20.51 -8.42 20.29
C ASP A 72 -21.59 -9.50 20.38
N ASP A 73 -21.38 -10.48 21.26
CA ASP A 73 -22.41 -11.45 21.61
C ASP A 73 -23.63 -10.66 22.10
N PRO A 74 -24.80 -10.72 21.43
CA PRO A 74 -25.96 -9.98 21.88
C PRO A 74 -26.30 -10.45 23.29
N ALA A 75 -26.24 -9.55 24.28
CA ALA A 75 -26.80 -9.83 25.59
C ALA A 75 -28.30 -10.08 25.38
N GLY A 76 -28.69 -11.34 25.55
CA GLY A 76 -30.08 -11.81 25.40
C GLY A 76 -31.06 -11.09 26.30
#